data_AF-A0A969F8K7-F1
#
_entry.id   AF-A0A969F8K7-F1
#
_cell.length_a   1.000
_cell.length_b   1.000
_cell.length_c   1.000
_cell.angle_alpha   90.00
_cell.angle_beta   90.00
_cell.angle_gamma   90.00
#
_symmetry.space_group_name_H-M   'P 1'
#
loop_
_entity.id
_entity.type
_entity.pdbx_description
1 polymer ?
#
loop_
_entity_poly.entity_id
_entity_poly.type
_entity_poly.pdbx_seq_one_letter_code
_entity_poly.pdbx_strand_id
1 'polypeptide(L)'
;MVALVERGAPRDFLDIFTLCQAGRVTTGKCWQLWQQRQVIAGDEADFSRAKLAIETHLTRIEQHRPLIHIVDLQDREAAANVRNWYKTEFFNALNSN
;
A
#
# COMPACT_ATOMS: atom_id res chain seq x y z
N MET A 1 -5.42 -0.94 6.05
CA MET A 1 -5.46 -2.04 5.04
C MET A 1 -6.79 -2.12 4.31
N VAL A 2 -7.95 -2.29 4.95
CA VAL A 2 -9.24 -2.37 4.21
C VAL A 2 -9.48 -1.15 3.31
N ALA A 3 -9.37 0.06 3.85
CA ALA A 3 -9.48 1.29 3.04
C ALA A 3 -8.44 1.38 1.90
N LEU A 4 -7.23 0.84 2.11
CA LEU A 4 -6.19 0.79 1.08
C LEU A 4 -6.58 -0.15 -0.07
N VAL A 5 -7.17 -1.31 0.23
CA VAL A 5 -7.62 -2.29 -0.77
C VAL A 5 -8.87 -1.77 -1.51
N GLU A 6 -9.87 -1.28 -0.78
CA GLU A 6 -11.17 -0.91 -1.36
C GLU A 6 -11.13 0.44 -2.08
N ARG A 7 -10.51 1.47 -1.48
CA ARG A 7 -10.52 2.84 -2.00
C ARG A 7 -9.18 3.25 -2.59
N GLY A 8 -8.08 2.94 -1.89
CA GLY A 8 -6.73 3.28 -2.29
C GLY A 8 -6.50 4.77 -2.56
N ALA A 9 -6.94 5.65 -1.64
CA ALA A 9 -6.65 7.07 -1.74
C ALA A 9 -5.17 7.35 -1.37
N PRO A 10 -4.54 8.44 -1.86
CA PRO A 10 -3.14 8.74 -1.56
C PRO A 10 -2.76 8.70 -0.08
N ARG A 11 -3.67 9.14 0.80
CA ARG A 11 -3.48 9.09 2.26
C ARG A 11 -3.43 7.65 2.80
N ASP A 12 -4.21 6.74 2.24
CA ASP A 12 -4.22 5.33 2.67
C ASP A 12 -2.85 4.68 2.42
N PHE A 13 -2.15 5.07 1.34
CA PHE A 13 -0.78 4.62 1.05
C PHE A 13 0.23 5.21 2.04
N LEU A 14 0.13 6.53 2.30
CA LEU A 14 1.02 7.21 3.21
C LEU A 14 0.89 6.65 4.64
N ASP A 15 -0.33 6.44 5.13
CA ASP A 15 -0.58 5.97 6.49
C ASP A 15 0.07 4.58 6.73
N ILE A 16 -0.08 3.64 5.79
CA ILE A 16 0.54 2.31 5.91
C ILE A 16 2.06 2.39 5.82
N PHE A 17 2.59 3.17 4.87
CA PHE A 17 4.04 3.39 4.77
C PHE A 17 4.60 3.95 6.08
N THR A 18 3.99 5.02 6.61
CA THR A 18 4.45 5.67 7.86
C THR A 18 4.36 4.72 9.06
N LEU A 19 3.31 3.92 9.18
CA LEU A 19 3.19 2.93 10.27
C LEU A 19 4.29 1.87 10.20
N CYS A 20 4.64 1.40 9.00
CA CYS A 20 5.72 0.44 8.79
C CYS A 20 7.09 1.06 9.07
N GLN A 21 7.36 2.26 8.55
CA GLN A 21 8.63 2.97 8.77
C GLN A 21 8.84 3.31 10.24
N ALA A 22 7.77 3.60 10.99
CA ALA A 22 7.82 3.83 12.43
C ALA A 22 7.95 2.54 13.26
N GLY A 23 8.08 1.37 12.63
CA GLY A 23 8.22 0.07 13.30
C GLY A 23 6.98 -0.35 14.11
N ARG A 24 5.81 0.28 13.88
CA ARG A 24 4.58 -0.03 14.62
C ARG A 24 3.93 -1.32 14.15
N VAL A 25 4.19 -1.69 12.90
CA VAL A 25 3.71 -2.90 12.24
C VAL A 25 4.68 -3.27 11.13
N THR A 26 4.79 -4.57 10.79
CA THR A 26 5.54 -5.01 9.61
C THR A 26 4.61 -5.18 8.41
N THR A 27 5.15 -5.19 7.20
CA THR A 27 4.39 -5.44 5.97
C THR A 27 3.61 -6.76 6.03
N GLY A 28 4.25 -7.85 6.47
CA GLY A 28 3.59 -9.14 6.70
C GLY A 28 2.48 -9.06 7.75
N LYS A 29 2.70 -8.31 8.84
CA LYS A 29 1.67 -8.12 9.87
C LYS A 29 0.47 -7.32 9.36
N CYS A 30 0.67 -6.34 8.48
CA CYS A 30 -0.42 -5.63 7.81
C CYS A 30 -1.32 -6.60 7.02
N TRP A 31 -0.72 -7.48 6.21
CA TRP A 31 -1.44 -8.50 5.44
C TRP A 31 -2.16 -9.51 6.34
N GLN A 32 -1.49 -9.98 7.39
CA GLN A 32 -2.11 -10.87 8.38
C GLN A 32 -3.32 -10.23 9.07
N LEU A 33 -3.21 -8.99 9.54
CA LEU A 33 -4.31 -8.28 10.20
C LEU A 33 -5.48 -8.04 9.24
N TRP A 34 -5.18 -7.76 7.96
CA TRP A 34 -6.21 -7.65 6.93
C TRP A 34 -6.94 -8.97 6.71
N GLN A 35 -6.22 -10.07 6.53
CA GLN A 35 -6.79 -11.42 6.40
C GLN A 35 -7.68 -11.77 7.59
N GLN A 36 -7.19 -11.57 8.81
CA GLN A 36 -7.96 -11.83 10.04
C GLN A 36 -9.29 -11.07 10.04
N ARG A 37 -9.28 -9.82 9.57
CA ARG A 37 -10.50 -9.03 9.45
C ARG A 37 -11.46 -9.56 8.38
N GLN A 38 -10.97 -10.02 7.22
CA GLN A 38 -11.83 -10.62 6.18
C GLN A 38 -12.56 -11.85 6.75
N VAL A 39 -11.82 -12.73 7.42
CA VAL A 39 -12.39 -13.93 8.06
C VAL A 39 -13.45 -13.57 9.10
N ILE A 40 -13.21 -12.56 9.94
CA ILE A 40 -14.20 -12.08 10.93
C ILE A 40 -15.46 -11.52 10.25
N ALA A 41 -15.32 -10.90 9.08
CA ALA A 41 -16.44 -10.39 8.30
C ALA A 41 -17.20 -11.49 7.52
N GLY A 42 -16.70 -12.72 7.51
CA GLY A 42 -17.26 -13.84 6.73
C GLY A 42 -16.81 -13.86 5.26
N ASP A 43 -15.79 -13.07 4.91
CA ASP A 43 -15.23 -12.97 3.56
C ASP A 43 -13.98 -13.83 3.39
N GLU A 44 -13.70 -14.23 2.15
CA GLU A 44 -12.46 -14.91 1.79
C GLU A 44 -11.31 -13.90 1.57
N ALA A 45 -10.16 -14.16 2.20
CA ALA A 45 -8.97 -13.33 2.05
C ALA A 45 -8.21 -13.67 0.76
N ASP A 46 -8.71 -13.21 -0.39
CA ASP A 46 -8.00 -13.32 -1.67
C ASP A 46 -6.87 -12.27 -1.77
N PHE A 47 -5.66 -12.70 -1.39
CA PHE A 47 -4.46 -11.87 -1.44
C PHE A 47 -4.09 -11.41 -2.86
N SER A 48 -4.36 -12.23 -3.88
CA SER A 48 -4.06 -11.89 -5.27
C SER A 48 -4.95 -10.75 -5.75
N ARG A 49 -6.24 -10.82 -5.45
CA ARG A 49 -7.19 -9.75 -5.77
C ARG A 49 -6.89 -8.47 -4.98
N ALA A 50 -6.56 -8.61 -3.69
CA ALA A 50 -6.21 -7.46 -2.87
C ALA A 50 -4.93 -6.76 -3.36
N LYS A 51 -3.90 -7.53 -3.73
CA LYS A 51 -2.67 -7.00 -4.34
C LYS A 51 -2.97 -6.26 -5.64
N LEU A 52 -3.70 -6.88 -6.56
CA LEU A 52 -4.06 -6.27 -7.84
C LEU A 52 -4.84 -4.96 -7.66
N ALA A 53 -5.75 -4.90 -6.69
CA ALA A 53 -6.48 -3.68 -6.37
C ALA A 53 -5.53 -2.55 -5.93
N ILE A 54 -4.60 -2.82 -5.01
CA ILE A 54 -3.64 -1.82 -4.53
C ILE A 54 -2.70 -1.38 -5.67
N GLU A 55 -2.20 -2.31 -6.49
CA GLU A 55 -1.38 -2.00 -7.68
C GLU A 55 -2.12 -1.08 -8.65
N THR A 56 -3.40 -1.35 -8.89
CA THR A 56 -4.26 -0.54 -9.77
C THR A 56 -4.44 0.87 -9.20
N HIS A 57 -4.71 0.99 -7.90
CA HIS A 57 -4.83 2.29 -7.22
C HIS A 57 -3.53 3.08 -7.28
N LEU A 58 -2.39 2.44 -7.02
CA LEU A 58 -1.07 3.06 -7.08
C LEU A 58 -0.76 3.57 -8.49
N THR A 59 -1.01 2.74 -9.50
CA THR A 59 -0.83 3.10 -10.92
C THR A 59 -1.67 4.33 -11.29
N ARG A 60 -2.94 4.36 -10.85
CA ARG A 60 -3.82 5.51 -11.07
C ARG A 60 -3.28 6.78 -10.40
N ILE A 61 -2.76 6.69 -9.17
CA ILE A 61 -2.13 7.83 -8.48
C ILE A 61 -0.91 8.32 -9.25
N GLU A 62 -0.06 7.42 -9.74
CA GLU A 62 1.13 7.76 -10.52
C GLU A 62 0.78 8.45 -11.84
N GLN A 63 -0.28 8.01 -12.51
CA GLN A 63 -0.78 8.64 -13.75
C GLN A 63 -1.34 10.05 -13.49
N HIS A 64 -2.13 10.23 -12.42
CA HIS A 64 -2.75 11.53 -12.12
C HIS A 64 -1.75 12.55 -11.56
N ARG A 65 -0.76 12.09 -10.80
CA ARG A 65 0.31 12.94 -10.25
C ARG A 65 1.69 12.33 -10.51
N PRO A 66 2.20 12.42 -11.76
CA PRO A 66 3.55 11.99 -12.09
C PRO A 66 4.59 12.72 -11.24
N LEU A 67 5.71 12.08 -10.91
CA LEU A 67 6.75 12.67 -10.06
C LEU A 67 7.30 13.98 -10.67
N ILE A 68 7.47 14.02 -11.99
CA ILE A 68 7.94 15.21 -12.71
C ILE A 68 7.01 16.42 -12.57
N HIS A 69 5.72 16.20 -12.27
CA HIS A 69 4.75 17.27 -12.05
C HIS A 69 4.70 17.74 -10.59
N ILE A 70 5.46 17.12 -9.68
CA ILE A 70 5.58 17.58 -8.28
C ILE A 70 6.71 18.61 -8.24
N VAL A 71 6.36 19.88 -8.03
CA VAL A 71 7.31 21.01 -8.09
C VAL A 71 8.27 21.00 -6.91
N ASP A 72 7.76 20.79 -5.70
CA ASP A 72 8.58 20.72 -4.49
C ASP A 72 9.44 19.44 -4.50
N LEU A 73 10.74 19.60 -4.25
CA LEU A 73 11.70 18.50 -4.32
C LEU A 73 11.48 17.48 -3.19
N GLN A 74 11.19 17.95 -1.98
CA GLN A 74 10.99 17.08 -0.82
C GLN A 74 9.71 16.26 -0.99
N ASP A 75 8.63 16.88 -1.45
CA ASP A 75 7.38 16.18 -1.78
C ASP A 75 7.58 15.15 -2.90
N ARG A 76 8.41 15.47 -3.90
CA ARG A 76 8.73 14.55 -5.00
C ARG A 76 9.49 13.33 -4.50
N GLU A 77 10.51 13.54 -3.68
CA GLU A 77 11.30 12.46 -3.07
C GLU A 77 10.45 11.60 -2.14
N ALA A 78 9.63 12.23 -1.28
CA ALA A 78 8.72 11.51 -0.39
C ALA A 78 7.73 10.64 -1.20
N ALA A 79 7.13 11.19 -2.26
CA ALA A 79 6.24 10.44 -3.13
C ALA A 79 6.96 9.28 -3.85
N ALA A 80 8.19 9.49 -4.30
CA ALA A 80 9.01 8.46 -4.94
C ALA A 80 9.32 7.31 -3.96
N ASN A 81 9.71 7.64 -2.73
CA ASN A 81 10.02 6.67 -1.68
C ASN A 81 8.81 5.80 -1.33
N VAL A 82 7.64 6.42 -1.11
CA VAL A 82 6.40 5.68 -0.82
C VAL A 82 6.05 4.74 -1.98
N ARG A 83 6.05 5.25 -3.22
CA ARG A 83 5.70 4.45 -4.40
C ARG A 83 6.65 3.28 -4.62
N ASN A 84 7.96 3.51 -4.46
CA ASN A 84 8.97 2.48 -4.63
C ASN A 84 8.85 1.42 -3.53
N TRP A 85 8.68 1.83 -2.28
CA TRP A 85 8.52 0.92 -1.14
C TRP A 85 7.34 -0.06 -1.33
N TYR A 86 6.22 0.42 -1.87
CA TYR A 86 5.10 -0.46 -2.19
C TYR A 86 5.50 -1.56 -3.20
N LYS A 87 6.21 -1.16 -4.25
CA LYS A 87 6.66 -2.05 -5.34
C LYS A 87 7.75 -3.04 -4.92
N THR A 88 8.63 -2.66 -4.00
CA THR A 88 9.82 -3.46 -3.64
C THR A 88 9.74 -4.18 -2.30
N GLU A 89 8.95 -3.69 -1.34
CA GLU A 89 8.89 -4.27 0.01
C GLU A 89 7.49 -4.75 0.35
N PHE A 90 6.48 -3.89 0.19
CA PHE A 90 5.13 -4.18 0.65
C PHE A 90 4.50 -5.38 -0.08
N PHE A 91 4.64 -5.45 -1.41
CA PHE A 91 4.12 -6.57 -2.19
C PHE A 91 4.99 -7.83 -2.11
N ASN A 92 6.30 -7.70 -1.85
CA ASN A 92 7.18 -8.86 -1.70
C ASN A 92 6.87 -9.65 -0.42
N ALA A 93 6.33 -8.99 0.61
CA ALA A 93 5.86 -9.64 1.82
C ALA A 93 4.75 -10.69 1.60
N LEU A 94 4.09 -10.70 0.44
CA LEU A 94 3.12 -11.75 0.06
C LEU A 94 3.78 -12.99 -0.54
N ASN A 95 5.00 -12.85 -1.07
CA ASN A 95 5.73 -13.94 -1.72
C ASN A 95 6.72 -14.62 -0.77
N SER A 96 7.03 -13.99 0.36
CA SER A 96 7.92 -14.53 1.39
C SER A 96 7.12 -15.30 2.45
N ASN A 97 6.64 -16.49 2.07
CA ASN A 97 6.19 -17.53 3.00
C ASN A 97 7.17 -18.70 2.94
#